data_AF-A0A7K2NS41-F1
#
_entry.id   AF-A0A7K2NS41-F1
#
_cell.length_a   1.000
_cell.length_b   1.000
_cell.length_c   1.000
_cell.angle_alpha   90.00
_cell.angle_beta   90.00
_cell.angle_gamma   90.00
#
_symmetry.space_group_name_H-M   'P 1'
#
loop_
_entity.id
_entity.type
_entity.pdbx_description
1 polymer ?
#
loop_
_entity_poly.entity_id
_entity_poly.type
_entity_poly.pdbx_seq_one_letter_code
_entity_poly.pdbx_strand_id
1 'polypeptide(L)' 'MTSRHFPRPNRAALALAVLLAAGTSGCGIGTTGPVQAGAPASGMQRPGDGAGTVRLYFAGPYGTRPVTRRTDAP' A
#
# COMPACT_ATOMS: atom_id res chain seq x y z
N MET A 1 -2.54 -15.02 -46.42
CA MET A 1 -1.38 -14.16 -46.06
C MET A 1 -1.82 -12.71 -46.13
N THR A 2 -2.24 -12.12 -45.03
CA THR A 2 -2.72 -10.73 -44.98
C THR A 2 -1.53 -9.82 -44.70
N SER A 3 -1.06 -9.11 -45.74
CA SER A 3 -0.02 -8.09 -45.62
C SER A 3 -0.51 -6.97 -44.72
N ARG A 4 0.14 -6.79 -43.56
CA ARG A 4 -0.09 -5.62 -42.71
C ARG A 4 0.73 -4.47 -43.28
N HIS A 5 0.05 -3.51 -43.88
CA HIS A 5 0.64 -2.21 -44.17
C HIS A 5 0.96 -1.51 -42.84
N PHE A 6 2.25 -1.39 -42.53
CA PHE A 6 2.72 -0.50 -41.48
C PHE A 6 2.93 0.87 -42.12
N PRO A 7 2.06 1.87 -41.86
CA PRO A 7 2.31 3.22 -42.34
C PRO A 7 3.64 3.71 -41.78
N ARG A 8 4.48 4.31 -42.64
CA ARG A 8 5.74 4.94 -42.20
C ARG A 8 5.38 5.98 -41.13
N PRO A 9 5.83 5.80 -39.87
CA PRO A 9 5.39 6.68 -38.80
C PRO A 9 5.93 8.09 -39.05
N ASN A 10 5.03 9.06 -39.05
CA ASN A 10 5.39 10.46 -39.10
C ASN A 10 6.28 10.78 -37.90
N ARG A 11 7.39 11.49 -38.11
CA ARG A 11 8.38 11.79 -37.04
C ARG A 11 7.74 12.45 -35.82
N ALA A 12 6.70 13.26 -36.05
CA ALA A 12 5.91 13.88 -35.00
C ALA A 12 5.15 12.86 -34.13
N ALA A 13 4.55 11.84 -34.74
CA ALA A 13 3.86 10.77 -34.01
C ALA A 13 4.83 9.92 -33.17
N LEU A 14 6.04 9.70 -33.71
CA LEU A 14 7.12 9.01 -33.01
C LEU A 14 7.62 9.81 -31.80
N ALA A 15 7.84 11.12 -31.97
CA ALA A 15 8.22 12.01 -30.87
C ALA A 15 7.16 12.08 -29.76
N LEU A 16 5.88 12.16 -30.15
CA LEU A 16 4.75 12.16 -29.22
C LEU A 16 4.71 10.86 -28.42
N ALA A 17 4.82 9.70 -29.08
CA ALA A 17 4.84 8.40 -28.41
C ALA A 17 5.99 8.26 -27.40
N VAL A 18 7.17 8.78 -27.72
CA VAL A 18 8.34 8.79 -26.81
C VAL A 18 8.08 9.67 -25.58
N LEU A 19 7.49 10.85 -25.77
CA LEU A 19 7.13 11.76 -24.66
C LEU A 19 6.09 11.14 -23.73
N LEU A 20 5.06 10.49 -24.28
CA LEU A 20 4.05 9.77 -23.49
C LEU A 20 4.65 8.58 -22.74
N ALA A 21 5.49 7.79 -23.40
CA ALA A 21 6.17 6.66 -22.77
C ALA A 21 7.03 7.13 -21.58
N ALA A 22 7.83 8.19 -21.77
CA ALA A 22 8.64 8.78 -20.71
C ALA A 22 7.82 9.34 -19.54
N GLY A 23 6.68 9.99 -19.83
CA GLY A 23 5.78 10.52 -18.81
C GLY A 23 5.09 9.44 -17.97
N THR A 24 4.71 8.31 -18.59
CA THR A 24 4.04 7.20 -17.87
C THR A 24 5.00 6.37 -17.02
N SER A 25 6.27 6.23 -17.42
CA SER A 25 7.31 5.59 -16.60
C SER A 25 7.81 6.47 -15.45
N GLY A 26 7.39 7.73 -15.42
CA GLY A 26 7.90 8.77 -14.52
C GLY A 26 6.79 9.51 -13.77
N CYS A 27 5.74 8.82 -13.30
CA CYS A 27 5.04 9.33 -12.12
C CYS A 27 6.13 9.50 -11.06
N GLY A 28 6.49 10.74 -10.69
CA GLY A 28 7.64 11.12 -9.87
C GLY A 28 7.64 10.58 -8.43
N ILE A 29 7.41 9.29 -8.28
CA ILE A 29 7.53 8.50 -7.08
C ILE A 29 9.03 8.23 -6.93
N GLY A 30 9.73 9.22 -6.38
CA GLY A 30 11.06 8.98 -5.82
C GLY A 30 10.95 7.91 -4.74
N THR A 31 11.97 7.07 -4.60
CA THR A 31 12.05 6.20 -3.43
C THR A 31 12.15 7.09 -2.20
N THR A 32 11.16 7.03 -1.31
CA THR A 32 11.34 7.60 0.03
C THR A 32 12.37 6.74 0.73
N GLY A 33 13.60 7.26 0.85
CA GLY A 33 14.64 6.60 1.62
C GLY A 33 14.21 6.44 3.09
N PRO A 34 14.96 5.67 3.88
CA PRO A 34 14.71 5.57 5.31
C PRO A 34 14.72 6.97 5.94
N VAL A 35 13.59 7.38 6.49
CA VAL A 35 13.47 8.61 7.29
C VAL A 35 13.33 8.24 8.75
N GLN A 36 13.87 9.09 9.62
CA GLN A 36 13.70 8.93 11.06
C GLN A 36 12.20 8.93 11.39
N ALA A 37 11.75 7.96 12.19
CA ALA A 37 10.38 7.96 12.68
C ALA A 37 10.09 9.26 13.46
N GLY A 38 8.96 9.89 13.15
CA GLY A 38 8.50 11.07 13.86
C GLY A 38 8.08 10.78 15.30
N ALA A 39 7.67 11.83 16.01
CA ALA A 39 7.08 11.65 17.33
C ALA A 39 5.86 10.70 17.28
N PRO A 40 5.60 9.92 18.35
CA PRO A 40 4.42 9.08 18.42
C PRO A 40 3.15 9.91 18.18
N ALA A 41 2.17 9.33 17.47
CA ALA A 41 0.86 9.94 17.36
C ALA A 41 0.29 10.19 18.77
N SER A 42 -0.15 11.42 19.03
CA SER A 42 -0.84 11.76 20.28
C SER A 42 -2.30 11.34 20.23
N GLY A 43 -2.91 11.10 21.39
CA GLY A 43 -4.35 10.80 21.52
C GLY A 43 -4.75 9.34 21.29
N MET A 44 -3.84 8.48 20.83
CA MET A 44 -4.06 7.03 20.84
C MET A 44 -3.75 6.50 22.24
N GLN A 45 -4.76 5.94 22.93
CA GLN A 45 -4.58 5.26 24.21
C GLN A 45 -3.52 4.17 24.01
N ARG A 46 -2.47 4.18 24.85
CA ARG A 46 -1.43 3.17 24.73
C ARG A 46 -2.03 1.80 25.06
N PRO A 47 -1.88 0.80 24.17
CA PRO A 47 -2.36 -0.54 24.45
C PRO A 47 -1.66 -1.10 25.69
N GLY A 48 -2.42 -1.58 26.67
CA GLY A 48 -1.89 -2.19 27.89
C GLY A 48 -1.82 -1.28 29.13
N ASP A 49 -2.15 0.00 29.03
CA ASP A 49 -2.10 0.93 30.18
C ASP A 49 -3.22 0.72 31.21
N GLY A 50 -4.16 -0.18 30.95
CA GLY A 50 -5.30 -0.43 31.84
C GLY A 50 -5.58 -1.92 32.00
N ALA A 51 -5.77 -2.34 33.26
CA ALA A 51 -6.32 -3.65 33.58
C ALA A 51 -7.74 -3.74 32.99
N GLY A 52 -7.95 -4.68 32.07
CA GLY A 52 -9.17 -4.77 31.30
C GLY A 52 -9.51 -6.20 30.90
N THR A 53 -10.71 -6.38 30.34
CA THR A 53 -11.11 -7.65 29.73
C THR A 53 -11.18 -7.45 28.23
N VAL A 54 -10.36 -8.19 27.48
CA VAL A 54 -10.33 -8.14 26.01
C VAL A 54 -10.96 -9.40 25.41
N ARG A 55 -11.60 -9.25 24.25
CA ARG A 55 -12.17 -10.36 23.49
C ARG A 55 -11.43 -10.49 22.15
N LEU A 56 -10.67 -11.56 22.01
CA LEU A 56 -9.93 -11.91 20.80
C LEU A 56 -10.80 -12.81 19.93
N TYR A 57 -10.77 -12.64 18.62
CA TYR A 57 -11.50 -13.51 17.68
C TYR A 57 -10.50 -14.23 16.79
N PHE A 58 -10.56 -15.55 16.77
CA PHE A 58 -9.73 -16.39 15.93
C PHE A 58 -10.55 -16.93 14.77
N ALA A 59 -10.12 -16.65 13.54
CA ALA A 59 -10.71 -17.24 12.36
C ALA A 59 -10.15 -18.65 12.14
N GLY A 60 -11.03 -19.60 11.77
CA GLY A 60 -10.65 -20.96 11.40
C GLY A 60 -11.66 -21.59 10.44
N PRO A 61 -11.47 -22.85 10.06
CA PRO A 61 -12.30 -23.53 9.06
C PRO A 61 -13.77 -23.68 9.47
N TYR A 62 -14.09 -23.47 10.74
CA TYR A 62 -15.45 -23.54 11.30
C TYR A 62 -15.99 -22.18 11.73
N GLY A 63 -15.42 -21.07 11.22
CA GLY A 63 -15.83 -19.70 11.55
C GLY A 63 -14.97 -19.02 12.61
N THR A 64 -15.44 -17.88 13.12
CA THR A 64 -14.73 -17.08 14.12
C THR A 64 -15.07 -17.54 15.54
N ARG A 65 -14.05 -17.69 16.38
CA ARG A 65 -14.18 -18.13 17.77
C ARG A 65 -13.71 -17.03 18.73
N PRO A 66 -14.59 -16.51 19.62
CA PRO A 66 -14.20 -15.52 20.60
C PRO A 66 -13.48 -16.16 21.80
N VAL A 67 -12.44 -15.50 22.30
CA VAL A 67 -11.70 -15.86 23.51
C VAL A 67 -11.56 -14.61 24.37
N THR A 68 -12.06 -14.70 25.61
CA THR A 68 -11.95 -13.62 26.59
C THR A 68 -10.68 -13.81 27.42
N ARG A 69 -9.91 -12.74 27.59
CA ARG A 69 -8.68 -12.70 28.40
C ARG A 69 -8.68 -11.44 29.26
N ARG A 70 -8.10 -11.53 30.46
CA ARG A 70 -7.72 -10.33 31.22
C ARG A 70 -6.40 -9.82 30.68
N THR A 71 -6.28 -8.50 30.59
CA THR A 71 -5.02 -7.82 30.35
C THR A 71 -4.32 -7.63 31.69
N ASP A 72 -3.02 -7.87 31.72
CA ASP A 72 -2.20 -7.57 32.88
C ASP A 72 -2.18 -6.05 33.12
N ALA A 73 -2.19 -5.66 34.39
CA ALA A 73 -1.88 -4.27 34.76
C ALA A 73 -0.36 -4.06 34.64
N PRO A 74 0.10 -2.86 34.25
CA PRO A 74 1.53 -2.53 34.29
C PRO A 74 2.12 -2.64 35.71
#